data_AF-A0AAW9IEE7-F1
#
_entry.id   AF-A0AAW9IEE7-F1
#
_cell.length_a   1.000
_cell.length_b   1.000
_cell.length_c   1.000
_cell.angle_alpha   90.00
_cell.angle_beta   90.00
_cell.angle_gamma   90.00
#
_symmetry.space_group_name_H-M   'P 1'
#
loop_
_entity.id
_entity.type
_entity.pdbx_description
1 polymer ?
#
loop_
_entity_poly.entity_id
_entity_poly.type
_entity_poly.pdbx_seq_one_letter_code
_entity_poly.pdbx_strand_id
1 'polypeptide(L)' 'RFGYELIENICEKYGTTIEIIDNTEKTEEQELVEDLIQIVTVFSCKLQGKRANKAKKMIKELLEDDTIEKS' A
#
# COMPACT_ATOMS: atom_id res chain seq x y z
N ARG A 1 -4.21 11.41 -0.89
CA ARG A 1 -3.01 10.70 -0.36
C ARG A 1 -3.23 10.28 1.10
N PHE A 2 -3.01 9.01 1.45
CA PHE A 2 -3.22 8.54 2.82
C PHE A 2 -2.32 9.25 3.83
N GLY A 3 -2.92 9.67 4.93
CA GLY A 3 -2.25 10.37 6.01
C GLY A 3 -2.17 11.89 5.84
N TYR A 4 -2.60 12.47 4.71
CA TYR A 4 -2.67 13.92 4.55
C TYR A 4 -3.52 14.58 5.64
N GLU A 5 -4.76 14.13 5.81
CA GLU A 5 -5.70 14.65 6.82
C GLU A 5 -5.13 14.56 8.25
N LEU A 6 -4.39 13.49 8.56
CA LEU A 6 -3.71 13.37 9.86
C LEU A 6 -2.64 14.45 10.05
N ILE A 7 -1.82 14.69 9.03
CA ILE A 7 -0.76 15.70 9.08
C ILE A 7 -1.36 17.11 9.12
N GLU A 8 -2.41 17.37 8.36
CA GLU A 8 -3.17 18.62 8.37
C GLU A 8 -3.70 18.93 9.78
N ASN A 9 -4.39 17.98 10.40
CA ASN A 9 -4.87 18.10 11.78
C ASN A 9 -3.76 18.40 12.79
N ILE A 10 -2.57 17.80 12.61
CA ILE A 10 -1.41 18.07 13.46
C ILE A 10 -0.91 19.49 13.22
N CYS A 11 -0.75 19.92 11.98
CA CYS A 11 -0.30 21.26 11.61
C CYS A 11 -1.25 22.34 12.18
N GLU A 12 -2.57 22.16 12.02
CA GLU A 12 -3.58 23.06 12.57
C GLU A 12 -3.47 23.21 14.09
N LYS A 13 -3.28 22.10 14.81
CA LYS A 13 -3.11 22.10 16.27
C LYS A 13 -1.93 22.96 16.75
N TYR A 14 -0.89 23.10 15.94
CA TYR A 14 0.30 23.89 16.26
C TYR A 14 0.35 25.23 15.51
N GLY A 15 -0.75 25.66 14.90
CA GLY A 15 -0.83 26.94 14.16
C GLY A 15 0.08 26.97 12.92
N THR A 16 0.34 25.82 12.32
CA THR A 16 1.13 25.68 11.09
C THR A 16 0.18 25.53 9.90
N THR A 17 0.40 26.32 8.84
CA THR A 17 -0.36 26.23 7.59
C THR A 17 0.40 25.39 6.57
N ILE A 18 -0.30 24.52 5.86
CA ILE A 18 0.23 23.76 4.73
C ILE A 18 -0.03 24.57 3.46
N GLU A 19 1.03 24.84 2.69
CA GLU A 19 0.93 25.51 1.38
C GLU A 19 1.00 24.46 0.26
N ILE A 20 -0.04 24.41 -0.58
CA ILE A 20 -0.12 23.51 -1.74
C ILE A 20 0.45 24.23 -2.97
N ILE A 21 1.64 23.80 -3.42
CA ILE A 21 2.31 24.38 -4.60
C ILE A 21 1.77 23.79 -5.91
N ASP A 22 1.44 22.50 -5.92
CA ASP A 22 0.90 21.80 -7.07
C ASP A 22 -0.60 21.52 -6.87
N ASN A 23 -1.42 22.14 -7.72
CA ASN A 23 -2.88 22.02 -7.68
C ASN A 23 -3.39 21.18 -8.87
N THR A 24 -2.55 20.29 -9.40
CA THR A 24 -2.99 19.32 -10.41
C THR A 24 -4.12 18.48 -9.81
N GLU A 25 -5.34 18.69 -10.31
CA GLU A 25 -6.52 17.96 -9.84
C GLU A 25 -6.37 16.47 -10.16
N LYS A 26 -6.61 15.64 -9.14
CA LYS A 26 -6.78 14.20 -9.26
C LYS A 26 -8.17 13.85 -8.72
N THR A 27 -8.81 12.87 -9.33
CA THR A 27 -10.08 12.37 -8.76
C THR A 27 -9.80 11.61 -7.46
N GLU A 28 -10.79 11.57 -6.57
CA GLU A 28 -10.68 10.79 -5.33
C GLU A 28 -10.33 9.32 -5.62
N GLU A 29 -10.92 8.73 -6.66
CA GLU A 29 -10.63 7.35 -7.06
C GLU A 29 -9.19 7.17 -7.53
N GLN A 30 -8.63 8.13 -8.27
CA GLN A 30 -7.23 8.08 -8.71
C GLN A 30 -6.29 8.11 -7.51
N GLU A 31 -6.51 9.00 -6.54
CA GLU A 31 -5.69 9.06 -5.33
C GLU A 31 -5.78 7.76 -4.52
N LEU A 32 -6.99 7.21 -4.35
CA LEU A 32 -7.21 5.96 -3.63
C LEU A 32 -6.48 4.78 -4.28
N VAL A 33 -6.53 4.69 -5.62
CA VAL A 33 -5.84 3.64 -6.38
C VAL A 33 -4.33 3.80 -6.25
N GLU A 34 -3.79 5.02 -6.38
CA GLU A 34 -2.37 5.30 -6.21
C GLU A 34 -1.87 4.91 -4.81
N ASP A 35 -2.61 5.29 -3.77
CA ASP A 35 -2.28 4.98 -2.39
C ASP A 35 -2.32 3.46 -2.13
N LEU A 36 -3.30 2.75 -2.67
CA LEU A 36 -3.40 1.29 -2.58
C LEU A 36 -2.22 0.59 -3.27
N ILE A 37 -1.84 1.03 -4.48
CA ILE A 37 -0.67 0.50 -5.19
C ILE A 37 0.59 0.72 -4.35
N GLN A 38 0.73 1.88 -3.72
CA GLN A 38 1.88 2.19 -2.87
C GLN A 38 1.96 1.25 -1.65
N ILE A 39 0.82 1.00 -0.99
CA ILE A 39 0.71 0.02 0.11
C ILE A 39 1.12 -1.38 -0.39
N VAL A 40 0.48 -1.89 -1.43
CA VAL A 40 0.73 -3.24 -1.98
C VAL A 40 2.20 -3.39 -2.36
N THR A 41 2.81 -2.36 -2.98
CA THR A 41 4.21 -2.37 -3.38
C THR A 41 5.13 -2.51 -2.17
N VAL A 42 4.96 -1.67 -1.14
CA VAL A 42 5.79 -1.72 0.08
C VAL A 42 5.65 -3.07 0.78
N PHE A 43 4.44 -3.59 0.91
CA PHE A 43 4.21 -4.89 1.53
C PHE A 43 4.78 -6.03 0.69
N SER A 44 4.65 -5.97 -0.64
CA SER A 44 5.24 -6.94 -1.56
C SER A 44 6.77 -6.96 -1.45
N CYS A 45 7.43 -5.79 -1.41
CA CYS A 45 8.88 -5.72 -1.19
C CYS A 45 9.29 -6.29 0.17
N LYS A 46 8.53 -6.01 1.25
CA LYS A 46 8.79 -6.57 2.59
C LYS A 46 8.60 -8.09 2.63
N LEU A 47 7.57 -8.60 1.96
CA LEU A 47 7.31 -10.03 1.80
C LEU A 47 8.41 -10.69 0.98
N GLN A 48 8.88 -10.05 -0.09
CA GLN A 48 10.00 -10.47 -0.94
C GLN A 48 11.39 -10.21 -0.33
N GLY A 49 11.48 -9.67 0.89
CA GLY A 49 12.71 -9.55 1.68
C GLY A 49 13.08 -10.85 2.44
N LYS A 50 13.55 -10.76 3.69
CA LYS A 50 14.01 -11.92 4.51
C LYS A 50 13.00 -13.09 4.63
N ARG A 51 11.72 -12.87 4.32
CA ARG A 51 10.66 -13.88 4.34
C ARG A 51 10.23 -14.36 2.95
N ALA A 52 10.85 -13.88 1.86
CA ALA A 52 10.49 -14.22 0.49
C ALA A 52 10.48 -15.70 0.24
N ASN A 53 11.50 -16.40 0.75
CA ASN A 53 11.61 -17.83 0.56
C ASN A 53 10.50 -18.58 1.31
N LYS A 54 10.09 -18.11 2.50
CA LYS A 54 8.98 -18.70 3.26
C LYS A 54 7.64 -18.40 2.61
N ALA A 55 7.42 -17.16 2.15
CA ALA A 55 6.21 -16.75 1.44
C ALA A 55 6.08 -17.45 0.09
N LYS A 56 7.15 -17.51 -0.71
CA LYS A 56 7.20 -18.28 -1.97
C LYS A 56 6.96 -19.77 -1.72
N LYS A 57 7.52 -20.35 -0.65
CA LYS A 57 7.29 -21.75 -0.28
C LYS A 57 5.83 -21.99 0.11
N MET A 58 5.23 -21.16 0.96
CA MET A 58 3.81 -21.27 1.34
C MET A 58 2.89 -21.08 0.12
N ILE A 59 3.17 -20.12 -0.76
CA ILE A 59 2.39 -19.92 -2.01
C ILE A 59 2.51 -21.15 -2.91
N LYS A 60 3.72 -21.73 -3.03
CA LYS A 60 3.93 -22.93 -3.83
C LYS A 60 3.20 -24.16 -3.26
N GLU A 61 3.26 -24.36 -1.94
CA GLU A 61 2.53 -25.43 -1.24
C GLU A 61 1.00 -25.29 -1.42
N LEU A 62 0.46 -24.07 -1.28
CA LEU A 62 -0.97 -23.81 -1.51
C LEU A 62 -1.40 -24.08 -2.96
N LEU A 63 -0.56 -23.72 -3.95
CA LEU A 63 -0.85 -23.99 -5.36
C LEU A 63 -0.70 -25.48 -5.71
N GLU A 64 0.17 -26.23 -5.03
CA GLU A 64 0.32 -27.68 -5.20
C GLU A 64 -0.87 -28.44 -4.59
N ASP A 65 -1.38 -28.02 -3.42
CA ASP A 65 -2.60 -28.59 -2.81
C ASP A 65 -3.84 -28.41 -3.72
N ASP A 66 -3.99 -27.24 -4.35
CA ASP A 66 -5.08 -26.97 -5.31
C ASP A 66 -5.03 -27.85 -6.57
N THR A 67 -3.85 -28.40 -6.92
CA THR A 67 -3.70 -29.32 -8.06
C THR A 67 -4.00 -30.78 -7.71
N ILE A 68 -3.92 -31.14 -6.43
CA ILE A 68 -4.21 -32.50 -5.93
C ILE A 68 -5.73 -32.67 -5.74
N GLU A 69 -6.47 -31.64 -5.33
CA GLU A 69 -7.94 -31.72 -5.19
C GLU A 69 -8.71 -31.72 -6.53
N LYS A 70 -8.06 -31.38 -7.65
CA LYS A 70 -8.68 -31.35 -8.99
C LYS A 70 -8.35 -32.58 -9.86
N SER A 71 -7.69 -33.60 -9.30
CA SER A 71 -7.36 -34.86 -10.00
C SER A 71 -8.24 -36.03 -9.57
#